data_AF-A0A1G4BFM2-F1
#
_entry.id   AF-A0A1G4BFM2-F1
#
_cell.length_a   1.000
_cell.length_b   1.000
_cell.length_c   1.000
_cell.angle_alpha   90.00
_cell.angle_beta   90.00
_cell.angle_gamma   90.00
#
_symmetry.space_group_name_H-M   'P 1'
#
loop_
_entity.id
_entity.type
_entity.pdbx_description
1 polymer ?
#
loop_
_entity_poly.entity_id
_entity_poly.type
_entity_poly.pdbx_seq_one_letter_code
_entity_poly.pdbx_strand_id
1 'polypeptide(L)'
;MEEQTQPKETPAQETTIQQQQPAQESAAPRSNVLALGTALPHLPLLNPSNGFDPSMQAAPMDQVLPEALQEVIPGAMPGILPGILPTGEMFMPQLLQQNGQQQIFMNDSMMPNIPAAGMSADEIALYDRQIRLWGIKAQEKIRSASILLITMKALANEIAKNLVLAGIGSLTILDGAPVSESDLGSQFFLSEEENHVGQNRAQAAAAAIQKLNPRVQVHVDAEGIKSKGTSYFSAFDIVIATDLDPDSLNIINTATRLHQRAFYAAGTQGMYGFVFSDLIEHDYVIERDLGNVATKLAPETRTRSVVAVNTKKEGGKTIEMVTKRELYSTWYLASDGATLPEEYAKSARRKKAVSPVISCLRALWDFQVLNNGRLPSHTKEDLGLFTKLATAKHAQLGLPSETLRSEVLRGFLQNIGSEMAPVTAILGGQLAQDVINVLGQTQQPIQNMVIFDGNTMEASVLPLHPVGELGRGLLSLAAPGGLLPNGGGLMPGDPSMMMSLDGAVDFNNTQILTQ
;
A
#
# COMPACT_ATOMS: atom_id res chain seq x y z
N MET A 1 -50.80 32.73 -28.22
CA MET A 1 -51.23 33.96 -27.53
C MET A 1 -52.49 33.60 -26.78
N GLU A 2 -52.65 33.60 -25.48
CA GLU A 2 -51.89 33.89 -24.23
C GLU A 2 -52.78 33.22 -23.15
N GLU A 3 -52.25 32.35 -22.31
CA GLU A 3 -51.90 32.60 -20.90
C GLU A 3 -53.07 32.58 -19.89
N GLN A 4 -52.98 31.57 -19.00
CA GLN A 4 -53.40 31.43 -17.60
C GLN A 4 -54.62 32.19 -17.03
N THR A 5 -55.43 31.49 -16.22
CA THR A 5 -55.70 31.86 -14.80
C THR A 5 -56.54 30.78 -14.07
N GLN A 6 -56.18 30.52 -12.80
CA GLN A 6 -56.91 29.71 -11.81
C GLN A 6 -58.21 30.38 -11.33
N PRO A 7 -59.03 29.66 -10.54
CA PRO A 7 -59.35 30.11 -9.17
C PRO A 7 -59.29 28.93 -8.14
N LYS A 8 -58.73 29.02 -6.92
CA LYS A 8 -59.15 29.72 -5.66
C LYS A 8 -60.65 29.53 -5.34
N GLU A 9 -61.16 29.22 -4.15
CA GLU A 9 -60.67 29.17 -2.75
C GLU A 9 -61.86 28.61 -1.90
N THR A 10 -61.67 27.85 -0.81
CA THR A 10 -61.82 28.25 0.63
C THR A 10 -62.85 27.34 1.38
N PRO A 11 -62.87 27.25 2.73
CA PRO A 11 -61.76 26.95 3.65
C PRO A 11 -62.15 26.09 4.91
N ALA A 12 -61.14 25.69 5.70
CA ALA A 12 -60.99 25.78 7.18
C ALA A 12 -62.10 25.25 8.15
N GLN A 13 -61.86 24.68 9.35
CA GLN A 13 -60.67 24.48 10.21
C GLN A 13 -61.09 23.71 11.49
N GLU A 14 -60.11 23.03 12.12
CA GLU A 14 -59.85 23.00 13.60
C GLU A 14 -60.59 22.00 14.55
N THR A 15 -60.01 21.33 15.58
CA THR A 15 -58.67 21.30 16.21
C THR A 15 -58.53 20.10 17.21
N THR A 16 -57.28 19.76 17.57
CA THR A 16 -56.74 19.25 18.87
C THR A 16 -56.85 17.76 19.27
N ILE A 17 -55.70 17.10 19.50
CA ILE A 17 -55.12 16.64 20.80
C ILE A 17 -54.13 15.48 20.54
N GLN A 18 -52.97 15.56 21.19
CA GLN A 18 -51.88 14.56 21.24
C GLN A 18 -51.89 13.80 22.58
N GLN A 19 -51.33 12.57 22.54
CA GLN A 19 -50.52 11.85 23.54
C GLN A 19 -51.04 10.57 24.25
N GLN A 20 -50.16 9.55 24.16
CA GLN A 20 -49.77 8.46 25.09
C GLN A 20 -50.19 6.98 24.82
N GLN A 21 -49.14 6.12 24.78
CA GLN A 21 -49.01 4.63 24.75
C GLN A 21 -49.26 4.00 26.16
N PRO A 22 -49.14 2.65 26.46
CA PRO A 22 -48.40 1.53 25.79
C PRO A 22 -48.96 0.05 25.87
N ALA A 23 -48.21 -0.89 25.25
CA ALA A 23 -47.82 -2.28 25.69
C ALA A 23 -48.48 -3.60 25.14
N GLN A 24 -47.58 -4.48 24.63
CA GLN A 24 -47.35 -5.95 24.81
C GLN A 24 -48.03 -7.12 24.01
N GLU A 25 -47.15 -7.90 23.33
CA GLU A 25 -46.99 -9.37 23.10
C GLU A 25 -48.14 -10.36 22.73
N SER A 26 -47.96 -11.15 21.65
CA SER A 26 -47.52 -12.57 21.70
C SER A 26 -47.84 -13.42 20.43
N ALA A 27 -46.94 -14.41 20.18
CA ALA A 27 -47.14 -15.76 19.64
C ALA A 27 -47.31 -16.08 18.12
N ALA A 28 -46.61 -17.16 17.73
CA ALA A 28 -46.35 -17.75 16.40
C ALA A 28 -47.53 -18.50 15.73
N PRO A 29 -47.35 -19.11 14.53
CA PRO A 29 -47.20 -20.59 14.54
C PRO A 29 -46.30 -21.21 13.43
N ARG A 30 -46.05 -22.52 13.61
CA ARG A 30 -45.31 -23.47 12.75
C ARG A 30 -46.22 -24.23 11.75
N SER A 31 -45.55 -24.75 10.70
CA SER A 31 -45.74 -26.02 9.95
C SER A 31 -47.04 -26.30 9.16
N ASN A 32 -46.90 -26.52 7.84
CA ASN A 32 -47.07 -27.83 7.21
C ASN A 32 -46.78 -27.78 5.69
N VAL A 33 -45.97 -28.73 5.22
CA VAL A 33 -45.61 -28.98 3.82
C VAL A 33 -46.20 -30.33 3.42
N LEU A 34 -46.89 -30.41 2.27
CA LEU A 34 -47.16 -31.68 1.57
C LEU A 34 -47.32 -31.47 0.04
N ALA A 35 -46.32 -32.00 -0.67
CA ALA A 35 -46.24 -32.70 -1.96
C ALA A 35 -47.24 -32.48 -3.15
N LEU A 36 -46.62 -32.36 -4.34
CA LEU A 36 -46.88 -32.99 -5.67
C LEU A 36 -46.49 -31.95 -6.76
N GLY A 37 -45.63 -32.14 -7.76
CA GLY A 37 -44.93 -33.29 -8.32
C GLY A 37 -45.05 -33.24 -9.85
N THR A 38 -43.99 -32.96 -10.61
CA THR A 38 -43.81 -33.40 -12.01
C THR A 38 -42.35 -33.25 -12.51
N ALA A 39 -41.80 -34.42 -12.86
CA ALA A 39 -40.65 -34.85 -13.66
C ALA A 39 -39.77 -33.90 -14.51
N LEU A 40 -38.46 -34.17 -14.48
CA LEU A 40 -37.46 -33.97 -15.56
C LEU A 40 -36.63 -35.27 -15.73
N PRO A 41 -36.04 -35.56 -16.91
CA PRO A 41 -35.58 -36.91 -17.28
C PRO A 41 -34.11 -37.26 -16.94
N HIS A 42 -33.90 -38.56 -16.66
CA HIS A 42 -32.67 -39.35 -16.44
C HIS A 42 -31.79 -39.50 -17.71
N LEU A 43 -30.46 -39.74 -17.75
CA LEU A 43 -29.49 -40.70 -17.15
C LEU A 43 -28.05 -40.30 -17.64
N PRO A 44 -26.89 -40.97 -17.33
CA PRO A 44 -26.62 -42.06 -16.36
C PRO A 44 -25.39 -41.85 -15.43
N LEU A 45 -25.39 -42.59 -14.32
CA LEU A 45 -24.28 -42.82 -13.39
C LEU A 45 -23.31 -43.89 -13.92
N LEU A 46 -22.01 -43.73 -13.68
CA LEU A 46 -20.98 -44.77 -13.87
C LEU A 46 -20.27 -45.10 -12.54
N ASN A 47 -20.14 -46.41 -12.32
CA ASN A 47 -19.58 -47.16 -11.18
C ASN A 47 -18.14 -46.78 -10.81
N PRO A 48 -17.75 -46.84 -9.52
CA PRO A 48 -16.35 -46.94 -9.10
C PRO A 48 -16.01 -48.38 -8.71
N SER A 49 -15.20 -49.08 -9.52
CA SER A 49 -14.53 -50.31 -9.10
C SER A 49 -13.33 -50.61 -9.99
N ASN A 50 -12.12 -50.34 -9.46
CA ASN A 50 -11.02 -51.31 -9.39
C ASN A 50 -9.75 -50.72 -8.75
N GLY A 51 -9.34 -51.31 -7.64
CA GLY A 51 -7.93 -51.56 -7.30
C GLY A 51 -7.20 -50.52 -6.43
N PHE A 52 -7.52 -50.47 -5.13
CA PHE A 52 -6.61 -49.96 -4.11
C PHE A 52 -6.26 -51.13 -3.17
N ASP A 53 -4.99 -51.54 -3.17
CA ASP A 53 -4.44 -52.57 -2.27
C ASP A 53 -3.83 -51.85 -1.04
N PRO A 54 -4.34 -52.06 0.19
CA PRO A 54 -3.82 -51.42 1.39
C PRO A 54 -2.87 -52.37 2.11
N SER A 55 -1.64 -52.50 1.60
CA SER A 55 -0.60 -53.28 2.30
C SER A 55 0.83 -52.87 1.97
N MET A 56 1.23 -51.60 2.15
CA MET A 56 2.65 -51.27 2.28
C MET A 56 2.92 -50.21 3.35
N GLN A 57 3.57 -50.69 4.42
CA GLN A 57 4.13 -49.92 5.53
C GLN A 57 5.40 -49.16 5.10
N ALA A 58 5.65 -48.06 5.80
CA ALA A 58 6.77 -47.14 5.63
C ALA A 58 8.15 -47.76 5.94
N ALA A 59 9.16 -47.39 5.14
CA ALA A 59 10.59 -47.34 5.50
C ALA A 59 11.39 -46.51 4.45
N PRO A 60 12.57 -45.95 4.79
CA PRO A 60 13.11 -44.70 4.25
C PRO A 60 14.08 -44.89 3.07
N MET A 61 14.32 -43.82 2.28
CA MET A 61 15.32 -43.80 1.21
C MET A 61 16.39 -42.74 1.47
N ASP A 62 17.58 -43.22 1.83
CA ASP A 62 18.86 -42.55 1.67
C ASP A 62 19.29 -42.57 0.19
N GLN A 63 19.91 -41.46 -0.23
CA GLN A 63 21.02 -41.31 -1.19
C GLN A 63 21.16 -42.30 -2.36
N VAL A 64 21.05 -41.82 -3.61
CA VAL A 64 22.10 -41.92 -4.67
C VAL A 64 21.83 -40.85 -5.75
N LEU A 65 22.79 -39.96 -5.99
CA LEU A 65 22.90 -39.11 -7.20
C LEU A 65 23.87 -39.77 -8.19
N PRO A 66 23.63 -39.74 -9.52
CA PRO A 66 24.68 -40.04 -10.50
C PRO A 66 25.45 -38.79 -10.94
N GLU A 67 26.77 -38.93 -10.94
CA GLU A 67 27.76 -38.04 -11.56
C GLU A 67 27.64 -38.04 -13.09
N ALA A 68 27.56 -36.85 -13.70
CA ALA A 68 28.25 -36.46 -14.94
C ALA A 68 27.73 -35.11 -15.42
N LEU A 69 28.48 -34.03 -15.19
CA LEU A 69 28.71 -32.90 -16.11
C LEU A 69 29.75 -31.99 -15.45
N GLN A 70 31.00 -32.37 -15.62
CA GLN A 70 32.19 -31.66 -15.18
C GLN A 70 32.86 -31.10 -16.44
N GLU A 71 32.66 -29.81 -16.73
CA GLU A 71 33.61 -29.04 -17.55
C GLU A 71 33.86 -27.68 -16.88
N VAL A 72 35.14 -27.32 -16.90
CA VAL A 72 35.82 -26.36 -16.02
C VAL A 72 35.87 -24.99 -16.70
N ILE A 73 35.42 -23.94 -16.01
CA ILE A 73 35.78 -22.54 -16.33
C ILE A 73 36.71 -22.04 -15.22
N PRO A 74 37.94 -21.60 -15.50
CA PRO A 74 38.87 -21.13 -14.47
C PRO A 74 38.54 -19.67 -14.09
N GLY A 75 38.23 -19.42 -12.81
CA GLY A 75 38.15 -18.04 -12.28
C GLY A 75 37.20 -17.73 -11.12
N ALA A 76 36.48 -18.70 -10.53
CA ALA A 76 35.56 -18.44 -9.41
C ALA A 76 36.09 -19.04 -8.09
N MET A 77 36.28 -18.19 -7.08
CA MET A 77 36.57 -18.61 -5.68
C MET A 77 35.28 -19.17 -5.04
N PRO A 78 35.31 -20.33 -4.36
CA PRO A 78 34.12 -20.87 -3.70
C PRO A 78 33.88 -20.21 -2.33
N GLY A 79 32.63 -19.80 -2.10
CA GLY A 79 32.15 -19.21 -0.85
C GLY A 79 32.02 -20.20 0.30
N ILE A 80 32.18 -19.68 1.52
CA ILE A 80 32.10 -20.38 2.80
C ILE A 80 30.63 -20.69 3.14
N LEU A 81 30.32 -21.95 3.45
CA LEU A 81 29.02 -22.37 4.00
C LEU A 81 28.88 -21.90 5.47
N PRO A 82 27.70 -21.43 5.92
CA PRO A 82 27.51 -20.96 7.28
C PRO A 82 27.42 -22.15 8.27
N GLY A 83 28.29 -22.16 9.28
CA GLY A 83 28.19 -23.10 10.43
C GLY A 83 29.49 -23.71 10.97
N ILE A 84 30.66 -23.38 10.41
CA ILE A 84 31.96 -23.94 10.85
C ILE A 84 32.88 -22.81 11.33
N LEU A 85 33.34 -22.87 12.58
CA LEU A 85 34.42 -22.02 13.08
C LEU A 85 35.79 -22.46 12.49
N PRO A 86 36.82 -21.59 12.45
CA PRO A 86 38.06 -21.82 11.69
C PRO A 86 38.96 -22.95 12.20
N THR A 87 38.51 -23.73 13.18
CA THR A 87 39.29 -24.78 13.88
C THR A 87 38.72 -26.19 13.73
N GLY A 88 37.58 -26.37 13.06
CA GLY A 88 37.09 -27.71 12.66
C GLY A 88 36.46 -28.58 13.75
N GLU A 89 36.06 -28.04 14.90
CA GLU A 89 35.34 -28.81 15.93
C GLU A 89 33.81 -28.70 15.78
N MET A 90 33.13 -29.86 15.83
CA MET A 90 31.66 -29.96 15.89
C MET A 90 31.16 -29.74 17.32
N PHE A 91 30.15 -28.88 17.49
CA PHE A 91 29.50 -28.65 18.77
C PHE A 91 28.51 -29.78 19.09
N MET A 92 28.87 -30.69 20.01
CA MET A 92 27.95 -31.65 20.61
C MET A 92 27.43 -31.07 21.94
N PRO A 93 26.11 -30.99 22.17
CA PRO A 93 25.60 -30.60 23.48
C PRO A 93 25.87 -31.73 24.49
N GLN A 94 26.70 -31.49 25.50
CA GLN A 94 26.90 -32.43 26.59
C GLN A 94 25.68 -32.44 27.52
N LEU A 95 25.01 -33.60 27.59
CA LEU A 95 23.99 -33.91 28.59
C LEU A 95 24.66 -34.44 29.87
N LEU A 96 24.75 -33.61 30.90
CA LEU A 96 25.08 -34.04 32.26
C LEU A 96 23.83 -33.94 33.14
N GLN A 97 23.43 -35.08 33.70
CA GLN A 97 22.25 -35.23 34.54
C GLN A 97 22.66 -35.10 36.01
N GLN A 98 22.20 -34.06 36.70
CA GLN A 98 22.18 -34.02 38.15
C GLN A 98 20.83 -33.49 38.65
N ASN A 99 20.16 -34.31 39.46
CA ASN A 99 19.00 -33.97 40.29
C ASN A 99 17.75 -33.42 39.61
N GLY A 100 17.23 -34.11 38.59
CA GLY A 100 15.79 -34.19 38.33
C GLY A 100 15.03 -32.91 37.96
N GLN A 101 15.69 -31.79 37.67
CA GLN A 101 15.06 -30.58 37.15
C GLN A 101 15.78 -30.13 35.87
N GLN A 102 15.01 -30.04 34.78
CA GLN A 102 15.48 -29.48 33.51
C GLN A 102 15.53 -27.94 33.63
N GLN A 103 16.73 -27.38 33.71
CA GLN A 103 16.97 -25.96 33.50
C GLN A 103 18.00 -25.79 32.38
N ILE A 104 17.63 -25.03 31.36
CA ILE A 104 18.53 -24.62 30.27
C ILE A 104 19.42 -23.52 30.85
N PHE A 105 20.68 -23.84 31.15
CA PHE A 105 21.69 -22.83 31.44
C PHE A 105 22.25 -22.30 30.11
N MET A 106 21.82 -21.11 29.70
CA MET A 106 22.56 -20.36 28.69
C MET A 106 23.72 -19.63 29.35
N ASN A 107 24.92 -19.84 28.81
CA ASN A 107 26.16 -19.27 29.32
C ASN A 107 26.19 -17.77 28.99
N ASP A 108 26.07 -16.91 30.01
CA ASP A 108 25.84 -15.46 29.91
C ASP A 108 27.09 -14.64 29.50
N SER A 109 28.16 -15.31 29.05
CA SER A 109 29.51 -14.72 29.03
C SER A 109 30.01 -14.24 27.65
N MET A 110 29.21 -14.26 26.58
CA MET A 110 29.66 -13.85 25.23
C MET A 110 28.68 -13.01 24.42
N MET A 111 27.70 -12.36 25.04
CA MET A 111 26.99 -11.24 24.40
C MET A 111 27.76 -9.95 24.71
N PRO A 112 28.15 -9.12 23.72
CA PRO A 112 28.60 -7.78 24.02
C PRO A 112 27.48 -7.08 24.80
N ASN A 113 27.78 -6.67 26.03
CA ASN A 113 26.89 -5.94 26.91
C ASN A 113 26.66 -4.55 26.31
N ILE A 114 25.76 -4.46 25.32
CA ILE A 114 25.19 -3.22 24.86
C ILE A 114 23.94 -3.02 25.72
N PRO A 115 23.91 -2.04 26.64
CA PRO A 115 22.63 -1.63 27.21
C PRO A 115 21.79 -1.09 26.05
N ALA A 116 20.85 -1.90 25.56
CA ALA A 116 20.01 -1.54 24.43
C ALA A 116 19.18 -0.30 24.79
N ALA A 117 19.09 0.63 23.84
CA ALA A 117 18.37 1.88 23.99
C ALA A 117 16.85 1.64 24.07
N GLY A 118 16.37 1.28 25.26
CA GLY A 118 14.93 1.19 25.56
C GLY A 118 14.17 -0.01 24.96
N MET A 119 14.83 -0.96 24.28
CA MET A 119 14.23 -2.23 23.84
C MET A 119 14.49 -3.33 24.87
N SER A 120 13.45 -4.11 25.21
CA SER A 120 13.58 -5.27 26.10
C SER A 120 14.34 -6.43 25.43
N ALA A 121 14.94 -7.31 26.23
CA ALA A 121 15.64 -8.49 25.73
C ALA A 121 14.72 -9.39 24.88
N ASP A 122 13.46 -9.54 25.30
CA ASP A 122 12.45 -10.31 24.56
C ASP A 122 12.14 -9.67 23.18
N GLU A 123 12.10 -8.34 23.09
CA GLU A 123 11.93 -7.64 21.81
C GLU A 123 13.14 -7.85 20.90
N ILE A 124 14.37 -7.80 21.44
CA ILE A 124 15.59 -8.05 20.67
C ILE A 124 15.58 -9.48 20.13
N ALA A 125 15.20 -10.47 20.95
CA ALA A 125 15.09 -11.86 20.52
C ALA A 125 14.02 -12.04 19.43
N LEU A 126 12.86 -11.39 19.56
CA LEU A 126 11.79 -11.44 18.57
C LEU A 126 12.22 -10.86 17.21
N TYR A 127 12.92 -9.72 17.23
CA TYR A 127 13.35 -9.01 16.03
C TYR A 127 14.77 -9.32 15.58
N ASP A 128 15.44 -10.32 16.16
CA ASP A 128 16.87 -10.60 15.91
C ASP A 128 17.20 -10.69 14.41
N ARG A 129 16.41 -11.42 13.62
CA ARG A 129 16.60 -11.54 12.16
C ARG A 129 16.46 -10.21 11.42
N GLN A 130 15.52 -9.38 11.86
CA GLN A 130 15.23 -8.07 11.27
C GLN A 130 16.33 -7.06 11.64
N ILE A 131 16.73 -7.04 12.90
CA ILE A 131 17.82 -6.22 13.43
C ILE A 131 19.14 -6.55 12.72
N ARG A 132 19.42 -7.83 12.41
CA ARG A 132 20.59 -8.22 11.62
C ARG A 132 20.58 -7.66 10.21
N LEU A 133 19.40 -7.40 9.63
CA LEU A 133 19.25 -6.90 8.27
C LEU A 133 19.42 -5.38 8.20
N TRP A 134 18.69 -4.62 9.01
CA TRP A 134 18.66 -3.16 8.93
C TRP A 134 19.29 -2.42 10.12
N GLY A 135 19.73 -3.15 11.14
CA GLY A 135 20.40 -2.59 12.32
C GLY A 135 19.43 -2.12 13.40
N ILE A 136 19.96 -2.04 14.63
CA ILE A 136 19.16 -1.71 15.82
C ILE A 136 18.53 -0.30 15.75
N LYS A 137 19.26 0.69 15.23
CA LYS A 137 18.77 2.06 15.09
C LYS A 137 17.59 2.18 14.13
N ALA A 138 17.58 1.39 13.06
CA ALA A 138 16.44 1.35 12.16
C ALA A 138 15.23 0.72 12.85
N GLN A 139 15.44 -0.38 13.60
CA GLN A 139 14.37 -1.01 14.38
C GLN A 139 13.77 -0.06 15.44
N GLU A 140 14.59 0.75 16.10
CA GLU A 140 14.12 1.77 17.05
C GLU A 140 13.18 2.79 16.39
N LYS A 141 13.54 3.29 15.20
CA LYS A 141 12.67 4.20 14.43
C LYS A 141 11.37 3.54 14.02
N ILE A 142 11.44 2.30 13.51
CA ILE A 142 10.26 1.51 13.12
C ILE A 142 9.33 1.37 14.34
N ARG A 143 9.86 0.97 15.50
CA ARG A 143 9.12 0.80 16.75
C ARG A 143 8.43 2.08 17.25
N SER A 144 8.95 3.25 16.93
CA SER A 144 8.33 4.53 17.30
C SER A 144 7.29 5.05 16.29
N ALA A 145 7.19 4.43 15.11
CA ALA A 145 6.40 4.96 14.01
C ALA A 145 4.88 4.76 14.22
N SER A 146 4.12 5.81 13.94
CA SER A 146 2.65 5.78 13.88
C SER A 146 2.18 5.82 12.43
N ILE A 147 1.42 4.80 12.02
CA ILE A 147 0.94 4.64 10.64
C ILE A 147 -0.59 4.70 10.59
N LEU A 148 -1.12 5.49 9.66
CA LEU A 148 -2.53 5.46 9.27
C LEU A 148 -2.70 4.63 8.00
N LEU A 149 -3.63 3.67 8.01
CA LEU A 149 -4.02 2.85 6.87
C LEU A 149 -5.51 3.06 6.56
N ILE A 150 -5.80 3.58 5.37
CA ILE A 150 -7.14 4.00 4.96
C ILE A 150 -7.70 2.99 3.96
N THR A 151 -8.93 2.53 4.21
CA THR A 151 -9.68 1.48 3.47
C THR A 151 -9.11 0.09 3.71
N MET A 152 -9.75 -0.71 4.55
CA MET A 152 -9.23 -1.99 5.03
C MET A 152 -9.59 -3.17 4.10
N LYS A 153 -9.16 -3.16 2.83
CA LYS A 153 -9.43 -4.25 1.87
C LYS A 153 -8.29 -5.28 1.73
N ALA A 154 -8.35 -6.18 0.75
CA ALA A 154 -7.36 -7.25 0.59
C ALA A 154 -5.92 -6.74 0.41
N LEU A 155 -5.72 -5.58 -0.24
CA LEU A 155 -4.40 -4.95 -0.32
C LEU A 155 -3.93 -4.42 1.05
N ALA A 156 -4.81 -3.73 1.77
CA ALA A 156 -4.53 -3.24 3.11
C ALA A 156 -4.23 -4.39 4.09
N ASN A 157 -4.85 -5.56 3.95
CA ASN A 157 -4.54 -6.75 4.77
C ASN A 157 -3.06 -7.11 4.69
N GLU A 158 -2.52 -7.15 3.48
CA GLU A 158 -1.12 -7.49 3.22
C GLU A 158 -0.18 -6.41 3.77
N ILE A 159 -0.54 -5.13 3.61
CA ILE A 159 0.23 -4.01 4.17
C ILE A 159 0.23 -4.08 5.70
N ALA A 160 -0.94 -4.19 6.33
CA ALA A 160 -1.10 -4.26 7.77
C ALA A 160 -0.32 -5.44 8.38
N LYS A 161 -0.44 -6.64 7.78
CA LYS A 161 0.31 -7.83 8.21
C LYS A 161 1.81 -7.55 8.26
N ASN A 162 2.38 -7.04 7.16
CA ASN A 162 3.82 -6.83 7.06
C ASN A 162 4.31 -5.74 8.01
N LEU A 163 3.58 -4.62 8.16
CA LEU A 163 3.95 -3.54 9.07
C LEU A 163 3.86 -3.96 10.55
N VAL A 164 2.81 -4.70 10.93
CA VAL A 164 2.62 -5.16 12.32
C VAL A 164 3.66 -6.21 12.70
N LEU A 165 4.00 -7.13 11.77
CA LEU A 165 5.09 -8.10 11.97
C LEU A 165 6.48 -7.46 12.02
N ALA A 166 6.67 -6.33 11.33
CA ALA A 166 7.90 -5.53 11.42
C ALA A 166 8.05 -4.78 12.76
N GLY A 167 6.97 -4.70 13.54
CA GLY A 167 6.99 -4.12 14.87
C GLY A 167 6.96 -2.59 14.86
N ILE A 168 6.08 -2.00 14.04
CA ILE A 168 5.77 -0.57 14.13
C ILE A 168 5.19 -0.18 15.49
N GLY A 169 5.19 1.10 15.85
CA GLY A 169 4.63 1.56 17.13
C GLY A 169 3.11 1.44 17.20
N SER A 170 2.43 1.98 16.19
CA SER A 170 0.96 1.91 16.11
C SER A 170 0.46 1.86 14.67
N LEU A 171 -0.64 1.12 14.47
CA LEU A 171 -1.43 1.09 13.25
C LEU A 171 -2.83 1.59 13.55
N THR A 172 -3.24 2.70 12.94
CA THR A 172 -4.63 3.15 12.95
C THR A 172 -5.28 2.76 11.63
N ILE A 173 -6.40 2.06 11.70
CA ILE A 173 -7.16 1.60 10.54
C ILE A 173 -8.41 2.48 10.41
N LEU A 174 -8.52 3.20 9.29
CA LEU A 174 -9.66 4.05 8.96
C LEU A 174 -10.47 3.42 7.83
N ASP A 175 -11.64 2.86 8.17
CA ASP A 175 -12.59 2.36 7.17
C ASP A 175 -14.01 2.48 7.73
N GLY A 176 -14.88 3.20 7.00
CA GLY A 176 -16.29 3.37 7.35
C GLY A 176 -17.21 2.31 6.73
N ALA A 177 -16.70 1.47 5.84
CA ALA A 177 -17.52 0.50 5.12
C ALA A 177 -17.81 -0.76 5.97
N PRO A 178 -18.99 -1.39 5.77
CA PRO A 178 -19.26 -2.69 6.33
C PRO A 178 -18.53 -3.79 5.55
N VAL A 179 -18.29 -4.92 6.21
CA VAL A 179 -17.84 -6.16 5.58
C VAL A 179 -18.91 -6.66 4.62
N SER A 180 -18.50 -6.92 3.38
CA SER A 180 -19.27 -7.58 2.34
C SER A 180 -18.88 -9.04 2.18
N GLU A 181 -19.71 -9.86 1.52
CA GLU A 181 -19.37 -11.26 1.24
C GLU A 181 -18.09 -11.39 0.40
N SER A 182 -17.84 -10.47 -0.54
CA SER A 182 -16.60 -10.45 -1.33
C SER A 182 -15.35 -10.21 -0.51
N ASP A 183 -15.48 -9.55 0.65
CA ASP A 183 -14.35 -9.32 1.55
C ASP A 183 -13.88 -10.64 2.18
N LEU A 184 -14.79 -11.58 2.49
CA LEU A 184 -14.44 -12.88 3.10
C LEU A 184 -13.54 -13.73 2.19
N GLY A 185 -13.73 -13.66 0.87
CA GLY A 185 -12.93 -14.41 -0.09
C GLY A 185 -11.54 -13.83 -0.36
N SER A 186 -11.27 -12.59 0.08
CA SER A 186 -10.06 -11.85 -0.28
C SER A 186 -9.28 -11.33 0.95
N GLN A 187 -9.91 -11.26 2.12
CA GLN A 187 -9.32 -10.74 3.35
C GLN A 187 -9.12 -11.83 4.40
N PHE A 188 -7.89 -12.32 4.53
CA PHE A 188 -7.53 -13.37 5.50
C PHE A 188 -7.60 -12.97 6.99
N PHE A 189 -7.91 -11.71 7.32
CA PHE A 189 -8.19 -11.28 8.70
C PHE A 189 -9.65 -11.46 9.10
N LEU A 190 -10.54 -11.72 8.14
CA LEU A 190 -11.95 -11.96 8.38
C LEU A 190 -12.19 -13.47 8.36
N SER A 191 -12.67 -14.03 9.47
CA SER A 191 -13.07 -15.44 9.54
C SER A 191 -14.52 -15.60 9.10
N GLU A 192 -14.82 -16.58 8.24
CA GLU A 192 -16.21 -16.92 7.90
C GLU A 192 -17.00 -17.42 9.13
N GLU A 193 -16.32 -18.10 10.05
CA GLU A 193 -16.94 -18.67 11.26
C GLU A 193 -17.44 -17.59 12.23
N GLU A 194 -16.88 -16.39 12.16
CA GLU A 194 -17.18 -15.26 13.05
C GLU A 194 -18.32 -14.37 12.53
N ASN A 195 -18.91 -14.69 11.37
CA ASN A 195 -20.05 -14.00 10.74
C ASN A 195 -19.90 -12.46 10.73
N HIS A 196 -18.77 -11.98 10.17
CA HIS A 196 -18.45 -10.55 10.15
C HIS A 196 -19.30 -9.71 9.19
N VAL A 197 -20.06 -10.33 8.28
CA VAL A 197 -20.83 -9.61 7.26
C VAL A 197 -21.75 -8.56 7.90
N GLY A 198 -21.66 -7.32 7.41
CA GLY A 198 -22.41 -6.17 7.94
C GLY A 198 -21.74 -5.44 9.11
N GLN A 199 -20.74 -6.02 9.77
CA GLN A 199 -19.92 -5.31 10.78
C GLN A 199 -18.98 -4.32 10.09
N ASN A 200 -18.52 -3.28 10.78
CA ASN A 200 -17.51 -2.38 10.22
C ASN A 200 -16.22 -3.13 9.92
N ARG A 201 -15.65 -2.91 8.73
CA ARG A 201 -14.51 -3.68 8.23
C ARG A 201 -13.24 -3.47 9.05
N ALA A 202 -12.94 -2.23 9.46
CA ALA A 202 -11.78 -1.94 10.30
C ALA A 202 -11.93 -2.60 11.68
N GLN A 203 -13.12 -2.55 12.27
CA GLN A 203 -13.42 -3.20 13.55
C GLN A 203 -13.26 -4.72 13.47
N ALA A 204 -13.79 -5.35 12.42
CA ALA A 204 -13.72 -6.79 12.22
C ALA A 204 -12.27 -7.29 12.08
N ALA A 205 -11.43 -6.57 11.33
CA ALA A 205 -10.03 -6.97 11.11
C ALA A 205 -9.11 -6.72 12.32
N ALA A 206 -9.43 -5.72 13.17
CA ALA A 206 -8.52 -5.24 14.21
C ALA A 206 -8.06 -6.31 15.21
N ALA A 207 -8.98 -7.20 15.62
CA ALA A 207 -8.64 -8.26 16.57
C ALA A 207 -7.62 -9.26 15.99
N ALA A 208 -7.78 -9.64 14.72
CA ALA A 208 -6.87 -10.54 14.03
C ALA A 208 -5.50 -9.88 13.78
N ILE A 209 -5.49 -8.59 13.42
CA ILE A 209 -4.27 -7.80 13.25
C ILE A 209 -3.51 -7.69 14.58
N GLN A 210 -4.20 -7.38 15.68
CA GLN A 210 -3.59 -7.26 17.00
C GLN A 210 -2.95 -8.57 17.48
N LYS A 211 -3.53 -9.73 17.12
CA LYS A 211 -2.97 -11.06 17.44
C LYS A 211 -1.62 -11.32 16.77
N LEU A 212 -1.31 -10.69 15.62
CA LEU A 212 -0.03 -10.88 14.94
C LEU A 212 1.15 -10.40 15.78
N ASN A 213 0.97 -9.29 16.49
CA ASN A 213 1.99 -8.72 17.34
C ASN A 213 1.36 -7.89 18.47
N PRO A 214 1.24 -8.45 19.70
CA PRO A 214 0.67 -7.75 20.85
C PRO A 214 1.41 -6.47 21.28
N ARG A 215 2.61 -6.22 20.74
CA ARG A 215 3.40 -5.02 21.06
C ARG A 215 3.03 -3.81 20.19
N VAL A 216 2.39 -4.03 19.06
CA VAL A 216 1.89 -2.94 18.19
C VAL A 216 0.53 -2.50 18.68
N GLN A 217 0.33 -1.20 18.81
CA GLN A 217 -0.99 -0.66 19.17
C GLN A 217 -1.87 -0.59 17.92
N VAL A 218 -2.97 -1.35 17.90
CA VAL A 218 -3.94 -1.30 16.80
C VAL A 218 -5.13 -0.44 17.22
N HIS A 219 -5.39 0.63 16.47
CA HIS A 219 -6.52 1.53 16.66
C HIS A 219 -7.48 1.44 15.48
N VAL A 220 -8.76 1.68 15.76
CA VAL A 220 -9.82 1.67 14.75
C VAL A 220 -10.52 3.01 14.73
N ASP A 221 -10.67 3.56 13.53
CA ASP A 221 -11.52 4.69 13.23
C ASP A 221 -12.58 4.22 12.23
N ALA A 222 -13.82 4.09 12.71
CA ALA A 222 -14.93 3.51 11.94
C ALA A 222 -15.69 4.55 11.10
N GLU A 223 -15.17 5.79 11.00
CA GLU A 223 -15.74 6.81 10.14
C GLU A 223 -15.20 6.71 8.71
N GLY A 224 -15.84 7.41 7.77
CA GLY A 224 -15.34 7.53 6.41
C GLY A 224 -14.23 8.58 6.29
N ILE A 225 -13.29 8.37 5.37
CA ILE A 225 -12.23 9.36 5.08
C ILE A 225 -12.78 10.77 4.79
N LYS A 226 -13.99 10.85 4.22
CA LYS A 226 -14.65 12.12 3.89
C LYS A 226 -15.09 12.93 5.10
N SER A 227 -15.13 12.37 6.31
CA SER A 227 -15.43 13.12 7.53
C SER A 227 -14.21 13.79 8.15
N LYS A 228 -12.98 13.47 7.68
CA LYS A 228 -11.74 13.88 8.33
C LYS A 228 -11.26 15.25 7.83
N GLY A 229 -10.92 16.12 8.78
CA GLY A 229 -10.21 17.37 8.53
C GLY A 229 -8.74 17.15 8.18
N THR A 230 -8.07 18.15 7.61
CA THR A 230 -6.64 18.06 7.27
C THR A 230 -5.75 17.79 8.49
N SER A 231 -6.09 18.39 9.64
CA SER A 231 -5.35 18.23 10.90
C SER A 231 -5.30 16.79 11.41
N TYR A 232 -6.26 15.94 11.01
CA TYR A 232 -6.29 14.52 11.37
C TYR A 232 -4.98 13.81 10.98
N PHE A 233 -4.46 14.11 9.78
CA PHE A 233 -3.27 13.45 9.25
C PHE A 233 -1.99 13.83 10.00
N SER A 234 -1.98 14.93 10.76
CA SER A 234 -0.80 15.40 11.48
C SER A 234 -0.34 14.46 12.60
N ALA A 235 -1.20 13.56 13.08
CA ALA A 235 -0.91 12.62 14.16
C ALA A 235 -0.10 11.39 13.71
N PHE A 236 0.12 11.20 12.41
CA PHE A 236 0.77 10.02 11.85
C PHE A 236 2.08 10.40 11.19
N ASP A 237 3.07 9.51 11.23
CA ASP A 237 4.33 9.70 10.52
C ASP A 237 4.17 9.38 9.03
N ILE A 238 3.40 8.34 8.73
CA ILE A 238 3.12 7.86 7.38
C ILE A 238 1.62 7.59 7.22
N VAL A 239 1.05 8.08 6.13
CA VAL A 239 -0.35 7.84 5.74
C VAL A 239 -0.36 6.98 4.48
N ILE A 240 -1.11 5.87 4.53
CA ILE A 240 -1.26 4.92 3.43
C ILE A 240 -2.73 4.86 3.05
N ALA A 241 -3.06 5.24 1.82
CA ALA A 241 -4.42 5.18 1.29
C ALA A 241 -4.53 4.08 0.23
N THR A 242 -5.44 3.13 0.44
CA THR A 242 -5.70 2.06 -0.51
C THR A 242 -7.09 2.16 -1.14
N ASP A 243 -7.19 1.81 -2.43
CA ASP A 243 -8.47 1.60 -3.14
C ASP A 243 -9.47 2.77 -3.02
N LEU A 244 -8.97 4.00 -2.94
CA LEU A 244 -9.75 5.25 -2.97
C LEU A 244 -9.82 5.84 -4.38
N ASP A 245 -10.83 6.69 -4.59
CA ASP A 245 -10.96 7.47 -5.81
C ASP A 245 -9.84 8.54 -5.92
N PRO A 246 -9.52 8.99 -7.14
CA PRO A 246 -8.40 9.92 -7.38
C PRO A 246 -8.52 11.25 -6.65
N ASP A 247 -9.74 11.78 -6.44
CA ASP A 247 -9.95 13.05 -5.76
C ASP A 247 -9.64 12.90 -4.27
N SER A 248 -10.12 11.82 -3.65
CA SER A 248 -9.77 11.47 -2.26
C SER A 248 -8.25 11.31 -2.10
N LEU A 249 -7.57 10.62 -3.01
CA LEU A 249 -6.10 10.47 -2.98
C LEU A 249 -5.38 11.82 -3.07
N ASN A 250 -5.85 12.72 -3.95
CA ASN A 250 -5.28 14.06 -4.10
C ASN A 250 -5.45 14.90 -2.83
N ILE A 251 -6.64 14.87 -2.23
CA ILE A 251 -6.96 15.60 -1.00
C ILE A 251 -6.07 15.12 0.16
N ILE A 252 -5.95 13.81 0.35
CA ILE A 252 -5.13 13.23 1.42
C ILE A 252 -3.65 13.57 1.19
N ASN A 253 -3.16 13.44 -0.04
CA ASN A 253 -1.77 13.78 -0.35
C ASN A 253 -1.47 15.28 -0.12
N THR A 254 -2.40 16.15 -0.47
CA THR A 254 -2.28 17.59 -0.19
C THR A 254 -2.25 17.86 1.31
N ALA A 255 -3.17 17.25 2.08
CA ALA A 255 -3.24 17.41 3.52
C ALA A 255 -1.99 16.89 4.24
N THR A 256 -1.48 15.73 3.84
CA THR A 256 -0.24 15.16 4.39
C THR A 256 0.95 16.05 4.11
N ARG A 257 1.07 16.65 2.92
CA ARG A 257 2.10 17.66 2.63
C ARG A 257 2.03 18.90 3.52
N LEU A 258 0.83 19.43 3.75
CA LEU A 258 0.63 20.57 4.65
C LEU A 258 1.13 20.27 6.07
N HIS A 259 1.05 19.01 6.49
CA HIS A 259 1.52 18.54 7.80
C HIS A 259 2.91 17.86 7.76
N GLN A 260 3.63 17.93 6.64
CA GLN A 260 4.95 17.33 6.46
C GLN A 260 4.98 15.82 6.75
N ARG A 261 3.92 15.10 6.37
CA ARG A 261 3.77 13.65 6.55
C ARG A 261 3.98 12.92 5.24
N ALA A 262 4.62 11.76 5.31
CA ALA A 262 4.84 10.93 4.14
C ALA A 262 3.53 10.27 3.71
N PHE A 263 3.35 10.11 2.41
CA PHE A 263 2.12 9.57 1.85
C PHE A 263 2.39 8.44 0.86
N TYR A 264 1.58 7.40 0.96
CA TYR A 264 1.50 6.33 -0.02
C TYR A 264 0.07 6.18 -0.51
N ALA A 265 -0.09 5.95 -1.81
CA ALA A 265 -1.36 5.50 -2.39
C ALA A 265 -1.14 4.16 -3.08
N ALA A 266 -2.10 3.25 -3.01
CA ALA A 266 -2.03 2.01 -3.76
C ALA A 266 -3.42 1.49 -4.10
N GLY A 267 -3.50 0.63 -5.10
CA GLY A 267 -4.76 0.01 -5.47
C GLY A 267 -4.58 -1.13 -6.46
N THR A 268 -5.58 -2.00 -6.51
CA THR A 268 -5.58 -3.17 -7.39
C THR A 268 -6.81 -3.20 -8.31
N GLN A 269 -6.62 -3.76 -9.50
CA GLN A 269 -7.66 -4.01 -10.51
C GLN A 269 -7.42 -5.41 -11.06
N GLY A 270 -7.81 -6.43 -10.29
CA GLY A 270 -7.57 -7.85 -10.57
C GLY A 270 -6.09 -8.16 -10.74
N MET A 271 -5.68 -8.50 -11.96
CA MET A 271 -4.28 -8.80 -12.30
C MET A 271 -3.34 -7.59 -12.33
N TYR A 272 -3.84 -6.37 -12.12
CA TYR A 272 -3.07 -5.14 -12.24
C TYR A 272 -3.09 -4.35 -10.94
N GLY A 273 -2.11 -3.47 -10.75
CA GLY A 273 -2.18 -2.50 -9.66
C GLY A 273 -1.03 -1.52 -9.66
N PHE A 274 -1.03 -0.65 -8.66
CA PHE A 274 -0.01 0.38 -8.51
C PHE A 274 0.34 0.63 -7.05
N VAL A 275 1.53 1.19 -6.85
CA VAL A 275 1.94 1.86 -5.61
C VAL A 275 2.47 3.23 -6.00
N PHE A 276 2.07 4.26 -5.28
CA PHE A 276 2.57 5.61 -5.39
C PHE A 276 3.16 6.03 -4.05
N SER A 277 4.25 6.79 -4.10
CA SER A 277 4.92 7.36 -2.92
C SER A 277 5.12 8.86 -3.11
N ASP A 278 4.82 9.62 -2.06
CA ASP A 278 5.19 11.01 -1.91
C ASP A 278 5.77 11.23 -0.52
N LEU A 279 7.10 11.21 -0.43
CA LEU A 279 7.82 11.43 0.81
C LEU A 279 8.20 12.91 1.02
N ILE A 280 7.73 13.80 0.15
CA ILE A 280 8.14 15.20 0.08
C ILE A 280 9.64 15.30 -0.25
N GLU A 281 10.48 15.17 0.77
CA GLU A 281 11.93 15.04 0.69
C GLU A 281 12.37 13.91 1.61
N HIS A 282 13.13 12.96 1.10
CA HIS A 282 13.58 11.83 1.90
C HIS A 282 15.10 11.67 1.85
N ASP A 283 15.73 11.74 3.01
CA ASP A 283 17.16 11.48 3.17
C ASP A 283 17.38 10.03 3.61
N TYR A 284 18.25 9.32 2.90
CA TYR A 284 18.65 7.95 3.20
C TYR A 284 20.16 7.78 3.07
N VAL A 285 20.72 6.80 3.77
CA VAL A 285 22.17 6.56 3.82
C VAL A 285 22.51 5.27 3.10
N ILE A 286 23.44 5.34 2.14
CA ILE A 286 24.06 4.18 1.52
C ILE A 286 25.46 4.00 2.11
N GLU A 287 25.73 2.82 2.66
CA GLU A 287 27.08 2.43 3.07
C GLU A 287 27.78 1.67 1.94
N ARG A 288 29.02 2.05 1.64
CA ARG A 288 29.86 1.36 0.65
C ARG A 288 31.34 1.46 1.01
N ASP A 289 32.16 0.54 0.49
CA ASP A 289 33.61 0.64 0.62
C ASP A 289 34.11 1.96 -0.01
N LEU A 290 35.09 2.61 0.63
CA LEU A 290 35.65 3.87 0.13
C LEU A 290 36.26 3.65 -1.26
N GLY A 291 35.69 4.34 -2.26
CA GLY A 291 36.18 4.30 -3.63
C GLY A 291 37.42 5.16 -3.84
N ASN A 292 38.10 4.94 -4.97
CA ASN A 292 39.26 5.74 -5.38
C ASN A 292 38.88 7.18 -5.80
N VAL A 293 37.60 7.41 -6.13
CA VAL A 293 37.08 8.71 -6.55
C VAL A 293 36.26 9.30 -5.41
N ALA A 294 36.62 10.51 -4.99
CA ALA A 294 35.90 11.23 -3.94
C ALA A 294 34.46 11.53 -4.37
N THR A 295 33.49 11.22 -3.51
CA THR A 295 32.08 11.49 -3.74
C THR A 295 31.81 12.99 -3.65
N LYS A 296 31.19 13.54 -4.69
CA LYS A 296 30.85 14.97 -4.76
C LYS A 296 29.44 15.21 -4.21
N LEU A 297 29.28 16.28 -3.44
CA LEU A 297 27.97 16.79 -3.02
C LEU A 297 27.33 17.52 -4.21
N ALA A 298 26.55 16.78 -5.01
CA ALA A 298 25.93 17.30 -6.21
C ALA A 298 24.63 16.54 -6.54
N PRO A 299 23.72 17.15 -7.33
CA PRO A 299 22.62 16.44 -7.95
C PRO A 299 23.12 15.28 -8.83
N GLU A 300 22.56 14.08 -8.63
CA GLU A 300 22.80 12.91 -9.49
C GLU A 300 21.74 12.79 -10.58
N THR A 301 20.48 13.10 -10.23
CA THR A 301 19.35 13.18 -11.15
C THR A 301 18.53 14.43 -10.81
N ARG A 302 17.42 14.63 -11.51
CA ARG A 302 16.46 15.69 -11.17
C ARG A 302 15.79 15.47 -9.80
N THR A 303 15.58 14.22 -9.40
CA THR A 303 14.94 13.86 -8.14
C THR A 303 15.95 13.58 -7.03
N ARG A 304 17.19 13.22 -7.37
CA ARG A 304 18.17 12.70 -6.43
C ARG A 304 19.43 13.54 -6.35
N SER A 305 19.91 13.80 -5.13
CA SER A 305 21.17 14.49 -4.88
C SER A 305 21.97 13.86 -3.73
N VAL A 306 23.30 14.00 -3.77
CA VAL A 306 24.17 13.66 -2.64
C VAL A 306 24.28 14.89 -1.74
N VAL A 307 23.87 14.75 -0.47
CA VAL A 307 23.79 15.88 0.47
C VAL A 307 24.84 15.81 1.58
N ALA A 308 25.33 14.63 1.93
CA ALA A 308 26.43 14.46 2.88
C ALA A 308 27.25 13.19 2.58
N VAL A 309 28.53 13.22 2.95
CA VAL A 309 29.45 12.09 2.83
C VAL A 309 30.29 12.04 4.09
N ASN A 310 30.18 10.93 4.82
CA ASN A 310 30.93 10.68 6.04
C ASN A 310 31.72 9.38 5.89
N THR A 311 32.79 9.19 6.67
CA THR A 311 33.57 7.95 6.64
C THR A 311 33.66 7.35 8.04
N LYS A 312 33.47 6.03 8.15
CA LYS A 312 33.71 5.25 9.37
C LYS A 312 34.77 4.19 9.11
N LYS A 313 35.57 3.85 10.13
CA LYS A 313 36.49 2.70 10.08
C LYS A 313 35.86 1.53 10.81
N GLU A 314 35.70 0.41 10.13
CA GLU A 314 35.06 -0.79 10.66
C GLU A 314 35.84 -2.02 10.17
N GLY A 315 36.34 -2.86 11.08
CA GLY A 315 37.08 -4.08 10.73
C GLY A 315 38.33 -3.86 9.88
N GLY A 316 39.02 -2.71 10.00
CA GLY A 316 40.20 -2.38 9.20
C GLY A 316 39.90 -1.84 7.78
N LYS A 317 38.62 -1.81 7.38
CA LYS A 317 38.16 -1.15 6.15
C LYS A 317 37.64 0.26 6.47
N THR A 318 37.76 1.16 5.50
CA THR A 318 37.13 2.48 5.57
C THR A 318 35.85 2.43 4.74
N ILE A 319 34.71 2.59 5.42
CA ILE A 319 33.38 2.59 4.82
C ILE A 319 32.95 4.05 4.64
N GLU A 320 32.53 4.39 3.43
CA GLU A 320 31.90 5.66 3.08
C GLU A 320 30.38 5.55 3.28
N MET A 321 29.84 6.45 4.09
CA MET A 321 28.41 6.64 4.31
C MET A 321 27.96 7.85 3.49
N VAL A 322 27.21 7.59 2.42
CA VAL A 322 26.73 8.63 1.50
C VAL A 322 25.26 8.88 1.78
N THR A 323 24.95 10.06 2.32
CA THR A 323 23.56 10.52 2.49
C THR A 323 23.07 11.10 1.18
N LYS A 324 21.96 10.53 0.68
CA LYS A 324 21.28 10.97 -0.53
C LYS A 324 19.90 11.48 -0.19
N ARG A 325 19.46 12.51 -0.92
CA ARG A 325 18.11 13.06 -0.85
C ARG A 325 17.34 12.73 -2.11
N GLU A 326 16.12 12.23 -1.94
CA GLU A 326 15.11 12.09 -2.99
C GLU A 326 14.02 13.15 -2.84
N LEU A 327 13.56 13.70 -3.97
CA LEU A 327 12.52 14.72 -4.05
C LEU A 327 11.28 14.15 -4.74
N TYR A 328 10.10 14.50 -4.23
CA TYR A 328 8.83 13.98 -4.69
C TYR A 328 7.88 15.09 -5.19
N SER A 329 6.91 14.70 -6.02
CA SER A 329 5.77 15.52 -6.42
C SER A 329 4.48 14.95 -5.85
N THR A 330 3.40 15.74 -5.88
CA THR A 330 2.08 15.30 -5.45
C THR A 330 1.50 14.21 -6.36
N TRP A 331 0.49 13.51 -5.84
CA TRP A 331 -0.33 12.53 -6.55
C TRP A 331 -0.86 13.10 -7.85
N TYR A 332 -1.58 14.23 -7.81
CA TYR A 332 -2.19 14.84 -9.01
C TYR A 332 -1.15 15.11 -10.11
N LEU A 333 0.00 15.65 -9.72
CA LEU A 333 1.10 15.93 -10.63
C LEU A 333 1.71 14.66 -11.23
N ALA A 334 1.85 13.59 -10.45
CA ALA A 334 2.44 12.33 -10.90
C ALA A 334 1.45 11.45 -11.70
N SER A 335 0.20 11.39 -11.26
CA SER A 335 -0.82 10.50 -11.80
C SER A 335 -1.33 10.98 -13.16
N ASP A 336 -1.43 12.29 -13.37
CA ASP A 336 -1.91 12.84 -14.65
C ASP A 336 -0.84 13.68 -15.38
N GLY A 337 -0.27 14.68 -14.70
CA GLY A 337 0.59 15.69 -15.33
C GLY A 337 1.98 15.21 -15.77
N ALA A 338 2.48 14.11 -15.21
CA ALA A 338 3.84 13.65 -15.46
C ALA A 338 3.97 12.92 -16.80
N THR A 339 5.08 13.19 -17.51
CA THR A 339 5.54 12.38 -18.64
C THR A 339 6.58 11.37 -18.19
N LEU A 340 6.93 10.42 -19.06
CA LEU A 340 8.05 9.53 -18.79
C LEU A 340 9.37 10.30 -18.67
N PRO A 341 10.34 9.81 -17.87
CA PRO A 341 11.68 10.40 -17.80
C PRO A 341 12.36 10.52 -19.17
N GLU A 342 13.27 11.49 -19.30
CA GLU A 342 13.96 11.81 -20.56
C GLU A 342 14.70 10.60 -21.16
N GLU A 343 15.18 9.69 -20.32
CA GLU A 343 15.85 8.47 -20.75
C GLU A 343 14.94 7.50 -21.52
N TYR A 344 13.62 7.54 -21.27
CA TYR A 344 12.62 6.83 -22.06
C TYR A 344 12.34 7.58 -23.36
N ALA A 345 12.27 8.91 -23.32
CA ALA A 345 12.07 9.74 -24.51
C ALA A 345 13.12 9.45 -25.60
N LYS A 346 14.37 9.22 -25.19
CA LYS A 346 15.52 8.95 -26.07
C LYS A 346 15.60 7.52 -26.61
N SER A 347 14.80 6.57 -26.11
CA SER A 347 14.93 5.15 -26.47
C SER A 347 13.59 4.51 -26.79
N ALA A 348 13.35 4.22 -28.07
CA ALA A 348 12.17 3.49 -28.53
C ALA A 348 12.05 2.11 -27.85
N ARG A 349 13.17 1.42 -27.60
CA ARG A 349 13.18 0.15 -26.87
C ARG A 349 12.66 0.30 -25.45
N ARG A 350 13.11 1.33 -24.72
CA ARG A 350 12.65 1.58 -23.34
C ARG A 350 11.17 1.95 -23.31
N LYS A 351 10.69 2.77 -24.27
CA LYS A 351 9.26 3.06 -24.40
C LYS A 351 8.42 1.80 -24.63
N LYS A 352 8.88 0.90 -25.50
CA LYS A 352 8.19 -0.37 -25.77
C LYS A 352 8.18 -1.34 -24.58
N ALA A 353 9.11 -1.17 -23.63
CA ALA A 353 9.17 -1.95 -22.42
C ALA A 353 8.27 -1.40 -21.29
N VAL A 354 7.74 -0.17 -21.42
CA VAL A 354 6.77 0.35 -20.45
C VAL A 354 5.46 -0.40 -20.62
N SER A 355 4.99 -1.04 -19.55
CA SER A 355 3.68 -1.71 -19.59
C SER A 355 2.58 -0.69 -19.93
N PRO A 356 1.69 -0.97 -20.91
CA PRO A 356 0.56 -0.10 -21.23
C PRO A 356 -0.46 0.01 -20.09
N VAL A 357 -0.36 -0.81 -19.04
CA VAL A 357 -1.22 -0.77 -17.84
C VAL A 357 -1.20 0.60 -17.18
N ILE A 358 -0.09 1.34 -17.21
CA ILE A 358 -0.06 2.74 -16.71
C ILE A 358 -1.05 3.64 -17.47
N SER A 359 -1.21 3.43 -18.78
CA SER A 359 -2.17 4.21 -19.59
C SER A 359 -3.61 3.84 -19.23
N CYS A 360 -3.87 2.56 -18.96
CA CYS A 360 -5.17 2.06 -18.50
C CYS A 360 -5.52 2.58 -17.09
N LEU A 361 -4.56 2.60 -16.16
CA LEU A 361 -4.74 3.15 -14.81
C LEU A 361 -5.04 4.65 -14.86
N ARG A 362 -4.27 5.43 -15.64
CA ARG A 362 -4.56 6.86 -15.84
C ARG A 362 -5.94 7.10 -16.44
N ALA A 363 -6.34 6.28 -17.41
CA ALA A 363 -7.67 6.35 -18.00
C ALA A 363 -8.77 5.97 -17.01
N LEU A 364 -8.52 5.00 -16.13
CA LEU A 364 -9.45 4.63 -15.07
C LEU A 364 -9.64 5.79 -14.09
N TRP A 365 -8.56 6.44 -13.66
CA TRP A 365 -8.64 7.60 -12.76
C TRP A 365 -9.43 8.75 -13.40
N ASP A 366 -9.12 9.13 -14.63
CA ASP A 366 -9.91 10.12 -15.38
C ASP A 366 -11.38 9.72 -15.51
N PHE A 367 -11.64 8.44 -15.81
CA PHE A 367 -13.01 7.94 -15.92
C PHE A 367 -13.76 8.11 -14.61
N GLN A 368 -13.13 7.77 -13.48
CA GLN A 368 -13.74 7.94 -12.15
C GLN A 368 -14.01 9.40 -11.87
N VAL A 369 -13.08 10.31 -12.14
CA VAL A 369 -13.30 11.77 -11.97
C VAL A 369 -14.49 12.24 -12.81
N LEU A 370 -14.58 11.82 -14.07
CA LEU A 370 -15.67 12.18 -14.98
C LEU A 370 -17.03 11.55 -14.63
N ASN A 371 -17.04 10.46 -13.85
CA ASN A 371 -18.23 9.67 -13.53
C ASN A 371 -18.48 9.57 -12.02
N ASN A 372 -18.06 10.57 -11.23
CA ASN A 372 -18.30 10.67 -9.80
C ASN A 372 -17.87 9.42 -9.01
N GLY A 373 -16.65 8.94 -9.28
CA GLY A 373 -16.04 7.77 -8.63
C GLY A 373 -16.45 6.41 -9.20
N ARG A 374 -17.43 6.36 -10.10
CA ARG A 374 -17.94 5.11 -10.68
C ARG A 374 -16.90 4.42 -11.58
N LEU A 375 -16.82 3.10 -11.50
CA LEU A 375 -16.00 2.27 -12.39
C LEU A 375 -16.67 2.06 -13.77
N PRO A 376 -15.89 1.86 -14.85
CA PRO A 376 -16.42 1.49 -16.16
C PRO A 376 -17.24 0.20 -16.11
N SER A 377 -18.42 0.20 -16.73
CA SER A 377 -19.26 -0.98 -16.92
C SER A 377 -19.07 -1.58 -18.33
N HIS A 378 -19.76 -2.69 -18.61
CA HIS A 378 -19.73 -3.33 -19.94
C HIS A 378 -20.63 -2.67 -21.00
N THR A 379 -21.10 -1.44 -20.76
CA THR A 379 -21.90 -0.68 -21.74
C THR A 379 -21.05 -0.16 -22.88
N LYS A 380 -21.64 0.00 -24.07
CA LYS A 380 -20.92 0.48 -25.26
C LYS A 380 -20.35 1.89 -25.03
N GLU A 381 -21.08 2.71 -24.30
CA GLU A 381 -20.73 4.07 -23.93
C GLU A 381 -19.49 4.11 -23.04
N ASP A 382 -19.47 3.33 -21.96
CA ASP A 382 -18.33 3.26 -21.03
C ASP A 382 -17.09 2.70 -21.70
N LEU A 383 -17.23 1.61 -22.46
CA LEU A 383 -16.12 1.00 -23.19
C LEU A 383 -15.54 1.97 -24.23
N GLY A 384 -16.40 2.72 -24.92
CA GLY A 384 -16.00 3.74 -25.88
C GLY A 384 -15.28 4.92 -25.22
N LEU A 385 -15.78 5.40 -24.08
CA LEU A 385 -15.15 6.47 -23.31
C LEU A 385 -13.79 6.04 -22.76
N PHE A 386 -13.73 4.87 -22.11
CA PHE A 386 -12.48 4.35 -21.54
C PHE A 386 -11.41 4.15 -22.61
N THR A 387 -11.78 3.60 -23.78
CA THR A 387 -10.83 3.42 -24.89
C THR A 387 -10.27 4.77 -25.37
N LYS A 388 -11.11 5.81 -25.45
CA LYS A 388 -10.66 7.16 -25.82
C LYS A 388 -9.68 7.74 -24.78
N LEU A 389 -10.02 7.62 -23.50
CA LEU A 389 -9.17 8.08 -22.39
C LEU A 389 -7.82 7.33 -22.39
N ALA A 390 -7.84 6.00 -22.48
CA ALA A 390 -6.63 5.17 -22.52
C ALA A 390 -5.74 5.55 -23.70
N THR A 391 -6.32 5.74 -24.89
CA THR A 391 -5.57 6.19 -26.08
C THR A 391 -4.93 7.57 -25.85
N ALA A 392 -5.67 8.51 -25.27
CA ALA A 392 -5.17 9.85 -24.98
C ALA A 392 -4.02 9.83 -23.95
N LYS A 393 -4.18 9.11 -22.84
CA LYS A 393 -3.13 8.96 -21.81
C LYS A 393 -1.89 8.25 -22.34
N HIS A 394 -2.07 7.26 -23.21
CA HIS A 394 -0.98 6.56 -23.86
C HIS A 394 -0.15 7.50 -24.75
N ALA A 395 -0.83 8.34 -25.54
CA ALA A 395 -0.19 9.37 -26.36
C ALA A 395 0.50 10.44 -25.51
N GLN A 396 -0.11 10.87 -24.40
CA GLN A 396 0.47 11.84 -23.46
C GLN A 396 1.79 11.35 -22.84
N LEU A 397 1.89 10.04 -22.54
CA LEU A 397 3.14 9.41 -22.09
C LEU A 397 4.18 9.24 -23.22
N GLY A 398 3.81 9.53 -24.47
CA GLY A 398 4.68 9.39 -25.63
C GLY A 398 4.99 7.94 -25.97
N LEU A 399 4.09 7.01 -25.61
CA LEU A 399 4.22 5.58 -25.85
C LEU A 399 3.78 5.21 -27.29
N PRO A 400 4.38 4.18 -27.91
CA PRO A 400 4.05 3.77 -29.27
C PRO A 400 2.65 3.15 -29.32
N SER A 401 1.79 3.63 -30.23
CA SER A 401 0.39 3.19 -30.33
C SER A 401 0.22 1.69 -30.52
N GLU A 402 1.22 1.00 -31.10
CA GLU A 402 1.19 -0.46 -31.26
C GLU A 402 1.26 -1.24 -29.94
N THR A 403 1.62 -0.60 -28.83
CA THR A 403 1.73 -1.27 -27.52
C THR A 403 0.38 -1.31 -26.78
N LEU A 404 -0.49 -0.31 -26.98
CA LEU A 404 -1.86 -0.32 -26.44
C LEU A 404 -2.81 -1.11 -27.35
N ARG A 405 -2.71 -2.43 -27.30
CA ARG A 405 -3.53 -3.33 -28.11
C ARG A 405 -4.92 -3.55 -27.48
N SER A 406 -5.89 -3.93 -28.31
CA SER A 406 -7.27 -4.22 -27.88
C SER A 406 -7.36 -5.30 -26.79
N GLU A 407 -6.45 -6.28 -26.81
CA GLU A 407 -6.39 -7.36 -25.82
C GLU A 407 -6.01 -6.81 -24.44
N VAL A 408 -5.11 -5.83 -24.38
CA VAL A 408 -4.69 -5.19 -23.12
C VAL A 408 -5.86 -4.40 -22.52
N LEU A 409 -6.56 -3.61 -23.34
CA LEU A 409 -7.74 -2.87 -22.89
C LEU A 409 -8.84 -3.80 -22.38
N ARG A 410 -9.14 -4.86 -23.14
CA ARG A 410 -10.14 -5.87 -22.74
C ARG A 410 -9.75 -6.57 -21.44
N GLY A 411 -8.50 -7.03 -21.35
CA GLY A 411 -7.97 -7.70 -20.17
C GLY A 411 -8.04 -6.80 -18.94
N PHE A 412 -7.69 -5.52 -19.08
CA PHE A 412 -7.80 -4.54 -18.00
C PHE A 412 -9.26 -4.36 -17.57
N LEU A 413 -10.17 -4.05 -18.49
CA LEU A 413 -11.59 -3.82 -18.21
C LEU A 413 -12.29 -5.02 -17.57
N GLN A 414 -11.91 -6.24 -17.93
CA GLN A 414 -12.44 -7.48 -17.32
C GLN A 414 -12.02 -7.68 -15.86
N ASN A 415 -10.94 -7.04 -15.43
CA ASN A 415 -10.38 -7.18 -14.08
C ASN A 415 -10.74 -6.01 -13.15
N ILE A 416 -11.37 -4.96 -13.65
CA ILE A 416 -11.71 -3.77 -12.86
C ILE A 416 -12.58 -4.15 -11.65
N GLY A 417 -12.23 -3.60 -10.49
CA GLY A 417 -12.93 -3.81 -9.23
C GLY A 417 -12.70 -5.19 -8.60
N SER A 418 -11.95 -6.08 -9.24
CA SER A 418 -11.60 -7.39 -8.69
C SER A 418 -10.38 -7.29 -7.78
N GLU A 419 -10.32 -8.11 -6.75
CA GLU A 419 -9.15 -8.25 -5.86
C GLU A 419 -8.60 -9.67 -6.00
N MET A 420 -7.31 -9.78 -6.29
CA MET A 420 -6.63 -11.06 -6.42
C MET A 420 -5.54 -11.19 -5.36
N ALA A 421 -5.66 -12.20 -4.50
CA ALA A 421 -4.74 -12.42 -3.38
C ALA A 421 -3.24 -12.43 -3.77
N PRO A 422 -2.81 -13.04 -4.90
CA PRO A 422 -1.40 -12.97 -5.30
C PRO A 422 -0.93 -11.54 -5.61
N VAL A 423 -1.79 -10.73 -6.23
CA VAL A 423 -1.47 -9.34 -6.61
C VAL A 423 -1.42 -8.45 -5.39
N THR A 424 -2.38 -8.59 -4.48
CA THR A 424 -2.39 -7.84 -3.22
C THR A 424 -1.20 -8.21 -2.34
N ALA A 425 -0.76 -9.47 -2.33
CA ALA A 425 0.44 -9.91 -1.62
C ALA A 425 1.73 -9.28 -2.20
N ILE A 426 1.88 -9.26 -3.53
CA ILE A 426 3.04 -8.64 -4.19
C ILE A 426 3.08 -7.14 -3.89
N LEU A 427 2.00 -6.42 -4.15
CA LEU A 427 1.96 -4.96 -3.99
C LEU A 427 2.00 -4.54 -2.52
N GLY A 428 1.26 -5.25 -1.66
CA GLY A 428 1.24 -4.98 -0.22
C GLY A 428 2.58 -5.25 0.44
N GLY A 429 3.26 -6.32 0.06
CA GLY A 429 4.64 -6.61 0.50
C GLY A 429 5.63 -5.56 0.02
N GLN A 430 5.58 -5.18 -1.25
CA GLN A 430 6.45 -4.15 -1.83
C GLN A 430 6.27 -2.79 -1.14
N LEU A 431 5.02 -2.36 -0.92
CA LEU A 431 4.72 -1.10 -0.24
C LEU A 431 5.17 -1.13 1.22
N ALA A 432 4.83 -2.18 1.97
CA ALA A 432 5.21 -2.28 3.37
C ALA A 432 6.73 -2.32 3.54
N GLN A 433 7.45 -3.01 2.66
CA GLN A 433 8.91 -3.02 2.67
C GLN A 433 9.50 -1.63 2.40
N ASP A 434 8.92 -0.87 1.48
CA ASP A 434 9.35 0.51 1.21
C ASP A 434 9.11 1.42 2.43
N VAL A 435 7.95 1.30 3.08
CA VAL A 435 7.65 2.01 4.33
C VAL A 435 8.68 1.70 5.42
N ILE A 436 9.02 0.42 5.61
CA ILE A 436 10.04 -0.01 6.58
C ILE A 436 11.42 0.59 6.23
N ASN A 437 11.79 0.58 4.95
CA ASN A 437 13.03 1.16 4.47
C ASN A 437 13.09 2.68 4.69
N VAL A 438 11.98 3.39 4.44
CA VAL A 438 11.83 4.83 4.68
C VAL A 438 11.96 5.16 6.16
N LEU A 439 11.31 4.39 7.05
CA LEU A 439 11.46 4.56 8.50
C LEU A 439 12.91 4.30 8.94
N GLY A 440 13.56 3.28 8.36
CA GLY A 440 14.96 2.95 8.64
C GLY A 440 15.97 3.96 8.09
N GLN A 441 15.65 4.64 6.97
CA GLN A 441 16.55 5.50 6.19
C GLN A 441 17.80 4.77 5.67
N THR A 442 17.68 3.48 5.40
CA THR A 442 18.81 2.60 5.04
C THR A 442 18.88 2.24 3.56
N GLN A 443 17.84 2.52 2.79
CA GLN A 443 17.75 2.16 1.37
C GLN A 443 17.10 3.25 0.53
N GLN A 444 17.29 3.18 -0.78
CA GLN A 444 16.61 4.07 -1.70
C GLN A 444 15.11 3.75 -1.71
N PRO A 445 14.23 4.73 -1.46
CA PRO A 445 12.79 4.53 -1.53
C PRO A 445 12.28 4.40 -2.96
N ILE A 446 11.05 3.91 -3.11
CA ILE A 446 10.31 3.92 -4.38
C ILE A 446 10.25 5.34 -4.96
N GLN A 447 10.53 5.47 -6.26
CA GLN A 447 10.59 6.73 -7.00
C GLN A 447 9.79 6.63 -8.31
N ASN A 448 8.58 7.16 -8.37
CA ASN A 448 7.63 7.34 -7.28
C ASN A 448 6.36 6.51 -7.51
N MET A 449 6.28 5.82 -8.66
CA MET A 449 5.15 5.02 -9.09
C MET A 449 5.64 3.61 -9.43
N VAL A 450 5.05 2.59 -8.83
CA VAL A 450 5.19 1.18 -9.22
C VAL A 450 3.96 0.80 -10.00
N ILE A 451 4.15 0.12 -11.12
CA ILE A 451 3.07 -0.45 -11.92
C ILE A 451 3.29 -1.95 -12.00
N PHE A 452 2.30 -2.70 -11.52
CA PHE A 452 2.30 -4.15 -11.61
C PHE A 452 1.40 -4.62 -12.74
N ASP A 453 1.97 -5.44 -13.62
CA ASP A 453 1.29 -6.10 -14.72
C ASP A 453 1.34 -7.61 -14.53
N GLY A 454 0.22 -8.19 -14.10
CA GLY A 454 0.10 -9.63 -13.84
C GLY A 454 0.20 -10.50 -15.08
N ASN A 455 0.12 -9.96 -16.30
CA ASN A 455 0.35 -10.75 -17.51
C ASN A 455 1.84 -11.01 -17.74
N THR A 456 2.68 -10.01 -17.44
CA THR A 456 4.14 -10.14 -17.55
C THR A 456 4.80 -10.53 -16.23
N MET A 457 4.05 -10.46 -15.13
CA MET A 457 4.53 -10.65 -13.75
C MET A 457 5.65 -9.66 -13.38
N GLU A 458 5.57 -8.43 -13.90
CA GLU A 458 6.57 -7.38 -13.68
C GLU A 458 6.00 -6.24 -12.83
N ALA A 459 6.78 -5.78 -11.85
CA ALA A 459 6.53 -4.57 -11.08
C ALA A 459 7.56 -3.50 -11.48
N SER A 460 7.19 -2.63 -12.43
CA SER A 460 8.09 -1.60 -12.95
C SER A 460 8.00 -0.32 -12.12
N VAL A 461 9.14 0.19 -11.67
CA VAL A 461 9.25 1.51 -11.04
C VAL A 461 9.42 2.58 -12.11
N LEU A 462 8.55 3.58 -12.12
CA LEU A 462 8.51 4.70 -13.04
C LEU A 462 8.60 6.01 -12.24
N PRO A 463 9.70 6.78 -12.37
CA PRO A 463 9.80 8.12 -11.79
C PRO A 463 8.91 9.11 -12.56
N LEU A 464 7.67 9.30 -12.10
CA LEU A 464 6.67 10.14 -12.76
C LEU A 464 6.56 11.48 -12.04
N HIS A 465 7.32 12.46 -12.54
CA HIS A 465 7.32 13.83 -12.04
C HIS A 465 7.19 14.84 -13.19
N PRO A 466 6.19 15.74 -13.18
CA PRO A 466 6.04 16.77 -14.23
C PRO A 466 7.17 17.78 -14.12
N VAL A 467 7.49 18.49 -15.20
CA VAL A 467 8.54 19.53 -15.17
C VAL A 467 8.17 20.62 -14.16
N GLY A 468 9.09 20.99 -13.28
CA GLY A 468 8.87 22.01 -12.24
C GLY A 468 9.60 21.70 -10.94
N GLU A 469 9.27 22.48 -9.90
CA GLU A 469 9.74 22.26 -8.54
C GLU A 469 9.31 20.87 -8.01
N LEU A 470 10.11 20.34 -7.09
CA LEU A 470 9.86 19.10 -6.36
C LEU A 470 10.20 19.35 -4.89
N GLY A 471 9.87 18.39 -4.02
CA GLY A 471 10.21 18.50 -2.61
C GLY A 471 9.33 19.49 -1.88
N ARG A 472 9.91 20.19 -0.89
CA ARG A 472 9.18 21.12 -0.02
C ARG A 472 8.71 22.40 -0.71
N GLY A 473 9.30 22.76 -1.86
CA GLY A 473 8.89 23.93 -2.63
C GLY A 473 7.47 23.81 -3.19
N LEU A 474 7.05 22.59 -3.52
CA LEU A 474 5.69 22.31 -3.98
C LEU A 474 4.67 22.48 -2.85
N LEU A 475 3.67 23.34 -3.09
CA LEU A 475 2.63 23.73 -2.14
C LEU A 475 3.17 24.48 -0.91
N SER A 476 4.34 25.13 -1.01
CA SER A 476 4.80 26.05 0.02
C SER A 476 3.78 27.18 0.15
N LEU A 477 3.12 27.28 1.31
CA LEU A 477 2.40 28.48 1.70
C LEU A 477 3.43 29.61 1.65
N ALA A 478 3.31 30.50 0.67
CA ALA A 478 4.16 31.69 0.60
C ALA A 478 4.16 32.33 1.99
N ALA A 479 5.34 32.43 2.60
CA ALA A 479 5.51 33.21 3.83
C ALA A 479 4.85 34.59 3.61
N PRO A 480 4.22 35.20 4.63
CA PRO A 480 3.61 36.51 4.48
C PRO A 480 4.73 37.53 4.17
N GLY A 481 4.97 37.77 2.87
CA GLY A 481 6.11 38.55 2.39
C GLY A 481 6.78 38.06 1.10
N GLY A 482 6.37 36.94 0.51
CA GLY A 482 6.89 36.47 -0.78
C GLY A 482 6.47 37.38 -1.94
N LEU A 483 7.35 38.29 -2.35
CA LEU A 483 7.25 39.07 -3.59
C LEU A 483 7.14 38.12 -4.79
N LEU A 484 5.97 38.11 -5.43
CA LEU A 484 5.77 37.53 -6.76
C LEU A 484 6.66 38.28 -7.76
N PRO A 485 7.55 37.59 -8.51
CA PRO A 485 8.25 38.21 -9.61
C PRO A 485 7.26 38.42 -10.77
N ASN A 486 7.02 39.70 -11.08
CA ASN A 486 6.42 40.24 -12.30
C ASN A 486 4.91 39.98 -12.57
N GLY A 487 4.12 41.01 -12.25
CA GLY A 487 3.30 41.67 -13.28
C GLY A 487 1.79 41.67 -13.07
N GLY A 488 1.27 42.69 -12.37
CA GLY A 488 -0.15 43.08 -12.41
C GLY A 488 -0.74 43.32 -11.03
N GLY A 489 -0.74 44.58 -10.58
CA GLY A 489 -1.19 44.95 -9.24
C GLY A 489 -2.68 44.67 -9.00
N LEU A 490 -2.99 44.13 -7.83
CA LEU A 490 -4.29 44.21 -7.19
C LEU A 490 -4.09 44.65 -5.73
N MET A 491 -4.86 45.66 -5.33
CA MET A 491 -4.88 46.27 -4.00
C MET A 491 -5.12 45.23 -2.88
N PRO A 492 -4.62 45.46 -1.65
CA PRO A 492 -4.82 44.52 -0.56
C PRO A 492 -6.30 44.44 -0.17
N GLY A 493 -6.88 43.25 -0.30
CA GLY A 493 -8.23 42.92 0.17
C GLY A 493 -8.30 42.77 1.69
N ASP A 494 -9.47 43.14 2.22
CA ASP A 494 -9.91 43.22 3.61
C ASP A 494 -9.42 42.07 4.54
N PRO A 495 -8.91 42.35 5.77
CA PRO A 495 -8.44 41.34 6.74
C PRO A 495 -9.51 40.39 7.30
N SER A 496 -10.77 40.52 6.85
CA SER A 496 -11.91 39.70 7.31
C SER A 496 -12.02 38.33 6.61
N MET A 497 -11.15 38.02 5.64
CA MET A 497 -11.15 36.77 4.86
C MET A 497 -10.15 35.69 5.36
N MET A 498 -9.65 35.78 6.60
CA MET A 498 -8.94 34.64 7.20
C MET A 498 -9.96 33.56 7.59
N MET A 499 -10.12 32.53 6.74
CA MET A 499 -10.88 31.33 7.11
C MET A 499 -10.21 30.64 8.30
N SER A 500 -11.01 30.33 9.32
CA SER A 500 -10.66 29.49 10.46
C SER A 500 -10.31 28.07 10.00
N LEU A 501 -9.18 27.55 10.49
CA LEU A 501 -8.61 26.23 10.18
C LEU A 501 -9.38 25.00 10.68
N ASP A 502 -10.65 25.14 11.09
CA ASP A 502 -11.46 24.07 11.70
C ASP A 502 -12.68 23.63 10.85
N GLY A 503 -12.65 23.86 9.54
CA GLY A 503 -13.69 23.37 8.62
C GLY A 503 -13.42 21.95 8.12
N ALA A 504 -14.46 21.11 8.09
CA ALA A 504 -14.44 19.83 7.38
C ALA A 504 -13.97 20.05 5.92
N VAL A 505 -13.15 19.13 5.40
CA VAL A 505 -12.70 19.19 4.00
C VAL A 505 -13.93 19.05 3.11
N ASP A 506 -14.21 20.06 2.29
CA ASP A 506 -15.38 20.06 1.42
C ASP A 506 -15.13 19.15 0.20
N PHE A 507 -15.53 17.88 0.34
CA PHE A 507 -15.47 16.88 -0.73
C PHE A 507 -16.50 17.12 -1.86
N ASN A 508 -17.38 18.12 -1.74
CA ASN A 508 -18.45 18.39 -2.71
C ASN A 508 -18.18 19.60 -3.62
N ASN A 509 -17.11 20.37 -3.38
CA ASN A 509 -16.83 21.57 -4.15
C ASN A 509 -15.47 21.47 -4.87
N THR A 510 -15.46 20.72 -5.97
CA THR A 510 -14.34 20.62 -6.92
C THR A 510 -14.15 21.93 -7.68
N GLN A 511 -13.78 23.02 -7.00
CA GLN A 511 -13.08 24.10 -7.68
C GLN A 511 -11.60 23.72 -7.75
N ILE A 512 -11.26 23.18 -8.92
CA ILE A 512 -9.92 22.97 -9.42
C ILE A 512 -9.07 24.21 -9.10
N LEU A 513 -8.19 24.11 -8.12
CA LEU A 513 -7.08 25.05 -7.95
C LEU A 513 -6.04 24.74 -9.03
N THR A 514 -6.35 25.13 -10.27
CA THR A 514 -5.36 25.37 -11.31
C THR A 514 -4.70 26.70 -11.01
N GLN A 515 -3.54 26.67 -10.35
CA GLN A 515 -2.47 27.63 -10.56
C GLN A 515 -1.14 26.91 -10.63
#